data_AF-A0A937K2S5-F1
#
_entry.id   AF-A0A937K2S5-F1
#
_cell.length_a   1.000
_cell.length_b   1.000
_cell.length_c   1.000
_cell.angle_alpha   90.00
_cell.angle_beta   90.00
_cell.angle_gamma   90.00
#
_symmetry.space_group_name_H-M   'P 1'
#
loop_
_entity.id
_entity.type
_entity.pdbx_description
1 polymer ?
#
loop_
_entity_poly.entity_id
_entity_poly.type
_entity_poly.pdbx_seq_one_letter_code
_entity_poly.pdbx_strand_id
1 'polypeptide(L)'
;MEKYDIVIIGAGPAGYAAAMRAIDFKKKTLLVEKESIGGGGVAKGALSSKTWWEISRDVHLVSRHLSRFNLEPPDADFNEIKREVLKAVSERQTMLLDNMTSLIDTHLSDLLTYREGTAHLLTPHQVQITDTDGKEQIVEAEYIILATGSRPRKLPNIPIDEKIIITSDSIEKLDDFPESMVIVGAGVIGCEFATIFSGFGKTKVHLIDKGDHILPFEDEDVVNVIERNMENNGVHIHRNSQLVRMEVMHGRVEYELEYTDGSNEVFNVEKALVAVGRVPNYENLWSDNVNITLNQRGVEDNQTQTSEGNIYAVGDLTADIALVNVGELEGRYAVERIFGDPARNLMYENISTIMFLNPEVAGVGLNEQQAIKKGISYKVVTLDYRCIPRAIAKRNTQGFIKLLVTNDDKMRLLGMRVVGNQASSAIQAVALLISMDKGVEELAECVHPHPSITEGIQECARMLMGTSLLKPESLKGHLSARVHINGAYEDILA
;
A
#
# COMPACT_ATOMS: atom_id res chain seq x y z
N MET A 1 -39.01 -13.32 2.18
CA MET A 1 -37.56 -13.13 2.13
C MET A 1 -37.28 -12.14 1.01
N GLU A 2 -36.62 -11.03 1.31
CA GLU A 2 -36.26 -10.06 0.26
C GLU A 2 -35.24 -10.71 -0.68
N LYS A 3 -35.39 -10.46 -1.99
CA LYS A 3 -34.50 -10.96 -3.03
C LYS A 3 -33.68 -9.83 -3.65
N TYR A 4 -32.43 -10.14 -3.92
CA TYR A 4 -31.44 -9.28 -4.57
C TYR A 4 -30.76 -10.04 -5.71
N ASP A 5 -30.37 -9.34 -6.76
CA ASP A 5 -29.54 -9.92 -7.81
C ASP A 5 -28.14 -10.21 -7.25
N ILE A 6 -27.66 -9.32 -6.38
CA ILE A 6 -26.33 -9.43 -5.77
C ILE A 6 -26.29 -8.89 -4.34
N VAL A 7 -25.63 -9.63 -3.45
CA VAL A 7 -25.27 -9.17 -2.10
C VAL A 7 -23.76 -9.00 -2.02
N ILE A 8 -23.31 -7.87 -1.47
CA ILE A 8 -21.90 -7.53 -1.30
C ILE A 8 -21.66 -7.35 0.19
N ILE A 9 -20.71 -8.12 0.73
CA ILE A 9 -20.39 -8.14 2.15
C ILE A 9 -19.06 -7.43 2.38
N GLY A 10 -19.12 -6.27 3.04
CA GLY A 10 -18.02 -5.34 3.27
C GLY A 10 -18.09 -4.15 2.31
N ALA A 11 -18.05 -2.94 2.85
CA ALA A 11 -18.03 -1.67 2.12
C ALA A 11 -16.65 -1.00 2.16
N GLY A 12 -15.58 -1.80 2.25
CA GLY A 12 -14.22 -1.38 1.92
C GLY A 12 -14.09 -1.01 0.43
N PRO A 13 -12.88 -0.65 -0.05
CA PRO A 13 -12.69 -0.18 -1.43
C PRO A 13 -13.21 -1.16 -2.48
N ALA A 14 -12.93 -2.45 -2.30
CA ALA A 14 -13.39 -3.51 -3.20
C ALA A 14 -14.91 -3.63 -3.25
N GLY A 15 -15.57 -3.69 -2.09
CA GLY A 15 -17.02 -3.87 -2.01
C GLY A 15 -17.80 -2.63 -2.43
N TYR A 16 -17.31 -1.42 -2.10
CA TYR A 16 -17.89 -0.18 -2.61
C TYR A 16 -17.78 -0.11 -4.14
N ALA A 17 -16.61 -0.43 -4.71
CA ALA A 17 -16.40 -0.42 -6.15
C ALA A 17 -17.27 -1.47 -6.87
N ALA A 18 -17.44 -2.66 -6.27
CA ALA A 18 -18.38 -3.67 -6.73
C ALA A 18 -19.83 -3.16 -6.69
N ALA A 19 -20.27 -2.53 -5.60
CA ALA A 19 -21.64 -2.04 -5.47
C ALA A 19 -21.96 -0.99 -6.53
N MET A 20 -21.06 -0.01 -6.73
CA MET A 20 -21.21 1.00 -7.78
C MET A 20 -21.24 0.37 -9.16
N ARG A 21 -20.39 -0.65 -9.40
CA ARG A 21 -20.39 -1.34 -10.69
C ARG A 21 -21.67 -2.14 -10.93
N ALA A 22 -22.25 -2.76 -9.92
CA ALA A 22 -23.50 -3.50 -10.05
C ALA A 22 -24.69 -2.60 -10.43
N ILE A 23 -24.69 -1.36 -9.94
CA ILE A 23 -25.67 -0.33 -10.30
C ILE A 23 -25.54 0.08 -11.78
N ASP A 24 -24.33 0.15 -12.33
CA ASP A 24 -24.12 0.38 -13.77
C ASP A 24 -24.82 -0.71 -14.62
N PHE A 25 -24.81 -1.95 -14.15
CA PHE A 25 -25.49 -3.10 -14.76
C PHE A 25 -26.98 -3.19 -14.42
N LYS A 26 -27.54 -2.19 -13.72
CA LYS A 26 -28.95 -2.11 -13.31
C LYS A 26 -29.39 -3.28 -12.44
N LYS A 27 -28.49 -3.74 -11.56
CA LYS A 27 -28.72 -4.87 -10.66
C LYS A 27 -29.17 -4.40 -9.29
N LYS A 28 -30.19 -5.07 -8.76
CA LYS A 28 -30.68 -4.84 -7.41
C LYS A 28 -29.66 -5.39 -6.41
N THR A 29 -28.97 -4.47 -5.77
CA THR A 29 -27.76 -4.69 -4.99
C THR A 29 -28.00 -4.39 -3.52
N LEU A 30 -27.56 -5.29 -2.65
CA LEU A 30 -27.47 -5.05 -1.21
C LEU A 30 -26.00 -4.97 -0.80
N LEU A 31 -25.60 -3.85 -0.22
CA LEU A 31 -24.28 -3.66 0.37
C LEU A 31 -24.41 -3.69 1.90
N VAL A 32 -23.67 -4.59 2.55
CA VAL A 32 -23.69 -4.75 4.02
C VAL A 32 -22.33 -4.41 4.60
N GLU A 33 -22.28 -3.54 5.61
CA GLU A 33 -21.06 -3.15 6.31
C GLU A 33 -21.29 -3.14 7.81
N LYS A 34 -20.37 -3.73 8.59
CA LYS A 34 -20.53 -3.85 10.05
C LYS A 34 -19.89 -2.70 10.82
N GLU A 35 -18.89 -2.04 10.24
CA GLU A 35 -18.15 -0.94 10.85
C GLU A 35 -18.49 0.35 10.10
N SER A 36 -17.59 0.80 9.23
CA SER A 36 -17.70 2.10 8.57
C SER A 36 -17.37 1.96 7.10
N ILE A 37 -18.16 2.62 6.27
CA ILE A 37 -17.91 2.73 4.83
C ILE A 37 -16.48 3.15 4.51
N GLY A 38 -15.95 2.63 3.41
CA GLY A 38 -14.57 2.84 2.99
C GLY A 38 -13.57 1.86 3.63
N GLY A 39 -13.91 1.23 4.75
CA GLY A 39 -13.08 0.22 5.42
C GLY A 39 -11.61 0.66 5.60
N GLY A 40 -10.68 -0.30 5.50
CA GLY A 40 -9.23 -0.06 5.62
C GLY A 40 -8.61 0.83 4.52
N GLY A 41 -9.35 1.15 3.45
CA GLY A 41 -8.89 2.14 2.47
C GLY A 41 -9.06 3.59 2.93
N VAL A 42 -9.92 3.81 3.93
CA VAL A 42 -10.26 5.15 4.43
C VAL A 42 -9.90 5.26 5.90
N ALA A 43 -10.61 4.53 6.76
CA ALA A 43 -10.38 4.53 8.20
C ALA A 43 -9.33 3.48 8.58
N LYS A 44 -8.54 3.75 9.64
CA LYS A 44 -7.59 2.76 10.21
C LYS A 44 -6.56 2.19 9.20
N GLY A 45 -6.31 2.90 8.09
CA GLY A 45 -5.51 2.37 7.00
C GLY A 45 -5.05 3.44 6.03
N ALA A 46 -5.32 3.28 4.73
CA ALA A 46 -4.63 4.05 3.68
C ALA A 46 -4.84 5.57 3.83
N LEU A 47 -6.05 6.10 3.70
CA LEU A 47 -6.23 7.56 3.78
C LEU A 47 -5.71 8.15 5.10
N SER A 48 -6.08 7.55 6.24
CA SER A 48 -5.63 8.00 7.57
C SER A 48 -4.10 8.07 7.69
N SER A 49 -3.39 6.97 7.40
CA SER A 49 -1.92 6.92 7.46
C SER A 49 -1.26 7.90 6.49
N LYS A 50 -1.86 8.12 5.31
CA LYS A 50 -1.33 9.07 4.32
C LYS A 50 -1.52 10.51 4.77
N THR A 51 -2.63 10.85 5.43
CA THR A 51 -2.81 12.17 6.04
C THR A 51 -1.80 12.41 7.16
N TRP A 52 -1.56 11.41 8.03
CA TRP A 52 -0.48 11.49 9.02
C TRP A 52 0.90 11.73 8.37
N TRP A 53 1.20 11.02 7.29
CA TRP A 53 2.46 11.17 6.57
C TRP A 53 2.60 12.52 5.87
N GLU A 54 1.56 13.02 5.21
CA GLU A 54 1.56 14.34 4.56
C GLU A 54 1.87 15.45 5.59
N ILE A 55 1.19 15.42 6.74
CA ILE A 55 1.41 16.41 7.80
C ILE A 55 2.81 16.25 8.41
N SER A 56 3.26 15.02 8.68
CA SER A 56 4.62 14.74 9.19
C SER A 56 5.70 15.24 8.23
N ARG A 57 5.53 15.00 6.93
CA ARG A 57 6.41 15.48 5.88
C ARG A 57 6.48 17.00 5.87
N ASP A 58 5.36 17.68 5.99
CA ASP A 58 5.31 19.15 5.97
C ASP A 58 5.97 19.75 7.22
N VAL A 59 5.72 19.18 8.42
CA VAL A 59 6.41 19.56 9.66
C VAL A 59 7.92 19.38 9.54
N HIS A 60 8.37 18.23 9.01
CA HIS A 60 9.77 17.94 8.77
C HIS A 60 10.41 18.94 7.79
N LEU A 61 9.74 19.21 6.67
CA LEU A 61 10.22 20.16 5.64
C LEU A 61 10.35 21.58 6.20
N VAL A 62 9.35 22.06 6.94
CA VAL A 62 9.38 23.38 7.58
C VAL A 62 10.53 23.45 8.58
N SER A 63 10.68 22.45 9.46
CA SER A 63 11.77 22.39 10.44
C SER A 63 13.15 22.41 9.79
N ARG A 64 13.33 21.62 8.73
CA ARG A 64 14.58 21.59 7.97
C ARG A 64 14.86 22.90 7.22
N HIS A 65 13.84 23.61 6.75
CA HIS A 65 14.02 24.89 6.08
C HIS A 65 14.33 26.02 7.05
N LEU A 66 13.60 26.11 8.16
CA LEU A 66 13.79 27.16 9.17
C LEU A 66 15.15 27.06 9.87
N SER A 67 15.58 25.84 10.20
CA SER A 67 16.92 25.60 10.77
C SER A 67 18.07 26.08 9.88
N ARG A 68 17.94 26.08 8.54
CA ARG A 68 18.95 26.67 7.63
C ARG A 68 19.11 28.18 7.81
N PHE A 69 18.11 28.85 8.36
CA PHE A 69 18.09 30.28 8.64
C PHE A 69 18.21 30.57 10.15
N ASN A 70 18.54 29.57 10.97
CA ASN A 70 18.55 29.65 12.44
C ASN A 70 17.21 30.14 13.02
N LEU A 71 16.10 29.72 12.41
CA LEU A 71 14.76 29.97 12.90
C LEU A 71 14.21 28.70 13.57
N GLU A 72 13.52 28.89 14.68
CA GLU A 72 12.85 27.80 15.39
C GLU A 72 11.56 27.39 14.65
N PRO A 73 11.33 26.08 14.43
CA PRO A 73 10.06 25.61 13.89
C PRO A 73 8.91 25.77 14.88
N PRO A 74 7.66 25.92 14.38
CA PRO A 74 6.48 25.88 15.23
C PRO A 74 6.35 24.49 15.87
N ASP A 75 5.78 24.46 17.08
CA ASP A 75 5.50 23.21 17.76
C ASP A 75 4.34 22.45 17.11
N ALA A 76 4.45 21.13 17.05
CA ALA A 76 3.46 20.25 16.44
C ALA A 76 2.53 19.71 17.55
N ASP A 77 1.28 20.16 17.59
CA ASP A 77 0.27 19.66 18.53
C ASP A 77 -0.35 18.35 18.02
N PHE A 78 -0.18 17.27 18.78
CA PHE A 78 -0.66 15.94 18.39
C PHE A 78 -2.18 15.90 18.19
N ASN A 79 -2.94 16.57 19.04
CA ASN A 79 -4.40 16.52 19.03
C ASN A 79 -5.00 17.32 17.88
N GLU A 80 -4.39 18.45 17.51
CA GLU A 80 -4.75 19.19 16.30
C GLU A 80 -4.48 18.36 15.03
N ILE A 81 -3.33 17.70 14.95
CA ILE A 81 -2.97 16.84 13.82
C ILE A 81 -3.93 15.65 13.71
N LYS A 82 -4.17 14.96 14.82
CA LYS A 82 -5.14 13.86 14.91
C LYS A 82 -6.53 14.31 14.47
N ARG A 83 -6.97 15.53 14.83
CA ARG A 83 -8.26 16.07 14.40
C ARG A 83 -8.32 16.27 12.88
N GLU A 84 -7.25 16.77 12.26
CA GLU A 84 -7.19 16.92 10.81
C GLU A 84 -7.22 15.56 10.09
N VAL A 85 -6.55 14.54 10.64
CA VAL A 85 -6.63 13.17 10.10
C VAL A 85 -8.06 12.62 10.18
N LEU A 86 -8.71 12.73 11.34
CA LEU A 86 -10.10 12.29 11.52
C LEU A 86 -11.07 13.05 10.61
N LYS A 87 -10.80 14.33 10.35
CA LYS A 87 -11.56 15.14 9.41
C LYS A 87 -11.41 14.63 7.98
N ALA A 88 -10.20 14.33 7.50
CA ALA A 88 -9.99 13.75 6.18
C ALA A 88 -10.70 12.40 6.01
N VAL A 89 -10.68 11.54 7.04
CA VAL A 89 -11.45 10.28 7.08
C VAL A 89 -12.95 10.56 6.96
N SER A 90 -13.48 11.46 7.79
CA SER A 90 -14.90 11.82 7.80
C SER A 90 -15.37 12.43 6.48
N GLU A 91 -14.59 13.32 5.88
CA GLU A 91 -14.87 13.91 4.56
C GLU A 91 -14.99 12.84 3.49
N ARG A 92 -14.06 11.87 3.46
CA ARG A 92 -14.11 10.78 2.48
C ARG A 92 -15.30 9.84 2.71
N GLN A 93 -15.61 9.50 3.97
CA GLN A 93 -16.75 8.65 4.30
C GLN A 93 -18.07 9.33 3.96
N THR A 94 -18.21 10.62 4.30
CA THR A 94 -19.37 11.44 3.96
C THR A 94 -19.55 11.47 2.44
N MET A 95 -18.48 11.70 1.67
CA MET A 95 -18.54 11.68 0.21
C MET A 95 -19.00 10.33 -0.35
N LEU A 96 -18.55 9.20 0.23
CA LEU A 96 -18.98 7.86 -0.19
C LEU A 96 -20.46 7.61 0.10
N LEU A 97 -20.94 8.03 1.27
CA LEU A 97 -22.34 7.94 1.68
C LEU A 97 -23.23 8.84 0.83
N ASP A 98 -22.85 10.10 0.66
CA ASP A 98 -23.57 11.09 -0.14
C ASP A 98 -23.70 10.62 -1.59
N ASN A 99 -22.66 10.00 -2.15
CA ASN A 99 -22.73 9.41 -3.48
C ASN A 99 -23.76 8.26 -3.55
N MET A 100 -23.89 7.44 -2.50
CA MET A 100 -24.89 6.37 -2.44
C MET A 100 -26.30 6.89 -2.20
N THR A 101 -26.48 7.86 -1.30
CA THR A 101 -27.79 8.43 -0.96
C THR A 101 -28.32 9.32 -2.06
N SER A 102 -27.45 10.03 -2.79
CA SER A 102 -27.86 10.83 -3.96
C SER A 102 -28.47 10.00 -5.08
N LEU A 103 -28.24 8.67 -5.11
CA LEU A 103 -28.90 7.77 -6.06
C LEU A 103 -30.41 7.63 -5.78
N ILE A 104 -30.85 7.90 -4.55
CA ILE A 104 -32.27 7.81 -4.12
C ILE A 104 -33.13 8.83 -4.89
N ASP A 105 -32.58 9.98 -5.26
CA ASP A 105 -33.30 11.00 -6.03
C ASP A 105 -33.22 10.79 -7.54
N THR A 106 -32.69 9.64 -7.98
CA THR A 106 -32.53 9.29 -9.40
C THR A 106 -33.40 8.09 -9.77
N HIS A 107 -33.46 7.78 -11.07
CA HIS A 107 -34.07 6.54 -11.58
C HIS A 107 -33.36 5.24 -11.12
N LEU A 108 -32.34 5.34 -10.25
CA LEU A 108 -31.57 4.24 -9.68
C LEU A 108 -31.92 3.95 -8.21
N SER A 109 -32.91 4.65 -7.65
CA SER A 109 -33.30 4.60 -6.23
C SER A 109 -33.50 3.18 -5.68
N ASP A 110 -34.03 2.29 -6.51
CA ASP A 110 -34.42 0.94 -6.09
C ASP A 110 -33.30 -0.08 -6.30
N LEU A 111 -32.16 0.34 -6.86
CA LEU A 111 -31.06 -0.57 -7.22
C LEU A 111 -30.04 -0.78 -6.10
N LEU A 112 -29.96 0.11 -5.11
CA LEU A 112 -28.99 -0.02 -4.03
C LEU A 112 -29.67 0.06 -2.67
N THR A 113 -29.49 -0.97 -1.87
CA THR A 113 -29.77 -0.93 -0.43
C THR A 113 -28.45 -1.00 0.31
N TYR A 114 -28.23 -0.08 1.25
CA TYR A 114 -27.11 -0.13 2.19
C TYR A 114 -27.62 -0.53 3.57
N ARG A 115 -26.90 -1.41 4.26
CA ARG A 115 -27.23 -1.82 5.62
C ARG A 115 -26.01 -1.86 6.50
N GLU A 116 -26.17 -1.25 7.66
CA GLU A 116 -25.23 -1.41 8.77
C GLU A 116 -25.56 -2.71 9.52
N GLY A 117 -24.58 -3.60 9.62
CA GLY A 117 -24.75 -4.90 10.27
C GLY A 117 -23.70 -5.92 9.87
N THR A 118 -23.71 -7.05 10.58
CA THR A 118 -22.85 -8.19 10.25
C THR A 118 -23.59 -9.15 9.35
N ALA A 119 -22.95 -9.57 8.26
CA ALA A 119 -23.49 -10.59 7.35
C ALA A 119 -22.84 -11.96 7.61
N HIS A 120 -23.64 -13.02 7.47
CA HIS A 120 -23.21 -14.41 7.58
C HIS A 120 -23.89 -15.25 6.49
N LEU A 121 -23.13 -16.03 5.73
CA LEU A 121 -23.69 -16.91 4.70
C LEU A 121 -24.26 -18.18 5.32
N LEU A 122 -25.56 -18.38 5.20
CA LEU A 122 -26.24 -19.60 5.67
C LEU A 122 -26.18 -20.72 4.62
N THR A 123 -26.30 -20.34 3.35
CA THR A 123 -26.22 -21.20 2.16
C THR A 123 -25.61 -20.39 1.01
N PRO A 124 -25.28 -21.01 -0.13
CA PRO A 124 -24.77 -20.25 -1.28
C PRO A 124 -25.68 -19.12 -1.77
N HIS A 125 -26.97 -19.13 -1.42
CA HIS A 125 -27.95 -18.12 -1.86
C HIS A 125 -28.63 -17.35 -0.72
N GLN A 126 -28.29 -17.64 0.54
CA GLN A 126 -28.96 -17.02 1.69
C GLN A 126 -27.94 -16.34 2.60
N VAL A 127 -28.18 -15.06 2.87
CA VAL A 127 -27.36 -14.24 3.76
C VAL A 127 -28.19 -13.81 4.95
N GLN A 128 -27.74 -14.13 6.15
CA GLN A 128 -28.25 -13.56 7.38
C GLN A 128 -27.55 -12.24 7.64
N ILE A 129 -28.31 -11.20 7.97
CA ILE A 129 -27.83 -9.89 8.37
C ILE A 129 -28.33 -9.63 9.78
N THR A 130 -27.39 -9.40 10.68
CA THR A 130 -27.67 -8.96 12.05
C THR A 130 -27.37 -7.47 12.12
N ASP A 131 -28.41 -6.66 12.33
CA ASP A 131 -28.26 -5.21 12.46
C ASP A 131 -27.61 -4.81 13.80
N THR A 132 -27.40 -3.51 13.99
CA THR A 132 -26.76 -2.95 15.20
C THR A 132 -27.58 -3.16 16.49
N ASP A 133 -28.90 -3.39 16.37
CA ASP A 133 -29.79 -3.71 17.49
C ASP A 133 -29.85 -5.23 17.78
N GLY A 134 -29.11 -6.04 17.00
CA GLY A 134 -29.06 -7.49 17.13
C GLY A 134 -30.24 -8.22 16.47
N LYS A 135 -31.06 -7.51 15.69
CA LYS A 135 -32.17 -8.13 14.97
C LYS A 135 -31.65 -8.80 13.70
N GLU A 136 -32.08 -10.04 13.51
CA GLU A 136 -31.68 -10.87 12.38
C GLU A 136 -32.71 -10.80 11.24
N GLN A 137 -32.20 -10.69 10.02
CA GLN A 137 -32.96 -10.82 8.80
C GLN A 137 -32.22 -11.75 7.84
N ILE A 138 -32.96 -12.63 7.18
CA ILE A 138 -32.43 -13.43 6.07
C ILE A 138 -32.87 -12.81 4.74
N VAL A 139 -31.94 -12.72 3.79
CA VAL A 139 -32.18 -12.32 2.39
C VAL A 139 -31.72 -13.42 1.42
N GLU A 140 -32.29 -13.41 0.22
CA GLU A 140 -31.90 -14.29 -0.89
C GLU A 140 -31.09 -13.50 -1.93
N ALA A 141 -30.05 -14.11 -2.47
CA ALA A 141 -29.19 -13.51 -3.49
C ALA A 141 -28.87 -14.51 -4.62
N GLU A 142 -28.93 -14.07 -5.88
CA GLU A 142 -28.42 -14.88 -6.99
C GLU A 142 -26.90 -15.00 -6.90
N TYR A 143 -26.21 -13.86 -6.70
CA TYR A 143 -24.76 -13.78 -6.58
C TYR A 143 -24.32 -13.10 -5.28
N ILE A 144 -23.11 -13.44 -4.82
CA ILE A 144 -22.53 -12.90 -3.60
C ILE A 144 -21.08 -12.49 -3.85
N ILE A 145 -20.69 -11.29 -3.42
CA ILE A 145 -19.29 -10.84 -3.38
C ILE A 145 -18.86 -10.67 -1.92
N LEU A 146 -17.78 -11.37 -1.56
CA LEU A 146 -17.11 -11.28 -0.26
C LEU A 146 -15.97 -10.28 -0.35
N ALA A 147 -16.10 -9.17 0.36
CA ALA A 147 -15.17 -8.03 0.36
C ALA A 147 -14.84 -7.58 1.80
N THR A 148 -14.73 -8.53 2.73
CA THR A 148 -14.53 -8.29 4.18
C THR A 148 -13.11 -7.84 4.55
N GLY A 149 -12.21 -7.76 3.58
CA GLY A 149 -10.86 -7.22 3.73
C GLY A 149 -9.98 -8.02 4.68
N SER A 150 -9.10 -7.32 5.39
CA SER A 150 -8.12 -7.90 6.31
C SER A 150 -8.01 -7.12 7.62
N ARG A 151 -7.30 -7.67 8.60
CA ARG A 151 -6.98 -7.04 9.89
C ARG A 151 -5.50 -7.24 10.25
N PRO A 152 -4.93 -6.45 11.18
CA PRO A 152 -3.57 -6.66 11.66
C PRO A 152 -3.37 -8.08 12.22
N ARG A 153 -2.24 -8.70 11.87
CA ARG A 153 -1.87 -10.01 12.40
C ARG A 153 -1.50 -9.88 13.88
N LYS A 154 -2.18 -10.64 14.74
CA LYS A 154 -1.85 -10.75 16.17
C LYS A 154 -0.92 -11.93 16.38
N LEU A 155 0.20 -11.70 17.08
CA LEU A 155 1.14 -12.77 17.46
C LEU A 155 0.73 -13.32 18.84
N PRO A 156 0.50 -14.64 19.00
CA PRO A 156 -0.02 -15.21 20.25
C PRO A 156 0.82 -14.91 21.50
N ASN A 157 2.12 -14.69 21.32
CA ASN A 157 3.09 -14.42 22.37
C ASN A 157 3.33 -12.93 22.67
N ILE A 158 2.59 -12.02 22.00
CA ILE A 158 2.68 -10.58 22.26
C ILE A 158 1.35 -10.09 22.85
N PRO A 159 1.34 -9.49 24.05
CA PRO A 159 0.12 -9.05 24.72
C PRO A 159 -0.38 -7.71 24.15
N ILE A 160 -0.93 -7.75 22.93
CA ILE A 160 -1.52 -6.57 22.26
C ILE A 160 -2.80 -6.15 23.00
N ASP A 161 -2.73 -5.00 23.70
CA ASP A 161 -3.83 -4.44 24.51
C ASP A 161 -4.55 -3.26 23.84
N GLU A 162 -4.06 -2.84 22.65
CA GLU A 162 -4.54 -1.68 21.89
C GLU A 162 -4.45 -0.35 22.69
N LYS A 163 -3.57 -0.28 23.69
CA LYS A 163 -3.33 0.90 24.54
C LYS A 163 -1.84 1.22 24.69
N ILE A 164 -1.03 0.24 25.09
CA ILE A 164 0.43 0.34 25.25
C ILE A 164 1.11 -0.41 24.10
N ILE A 165 0.63 -1.62 23.81
CA ILE A 165 1.03 -2.40 22.64
C ILE A 165 -0.13 -2.35 21.64
N ILE A 166 0.06 -1.54 20.60
CA ILE A 166 -0.95 -1.18 19.62
C ILE A 166 -0.69 -1.85 18.27
N THR A 167 -1.69 -1.78 17.40
CA THR A 167 -1.59 -2.12 15.98
C THR A 167 -1.88 -0.88 15.14
N SER A 168 -1.81 -0.99 13.81
CA SER A 168 -2.22 0.11 12.92
C SER A 168 -3.65 0.58 13.18
N ASP A 169 -4.53 -0.30 13.67
CA ASP A 169 -5.96 0.00 13.85
C ASP A 169 -6.25 0.88 15.07
N SER A 170 -5.29 1.01 15.99
CA SER A 170 -5.43 1.78 17.23
C SER A 170 -4.52 3.00 17.31
N ILE A 171 -3.78 3.32 16.24
CA ILE A 171 -2.85 4.46 16.25
C ILE A 171 -3.55 5.80 16.45
N GLU A 172 -4.75 5.96 15.90
CA GLU A 172 -5.59 7.15 16.09
C GLU A 172 -6.09 7.28 17.53
N LYS A 173 -5.97 6.23 18.37
CA LYS A 173 -6.38 6.25 19.78
C LYS A 173 -5.29 6.74 20.72
N LEU A 174 -4.08 7.02 20.21
CA LEU A 174 -3.05 7.70 21.01
C LEU A 174 -3.55 9.08 21.46
N ASP A 175 -3.11 9.51 22.63
CA ASP A 175 -3.49 10.78 23.25
C ASP A 175 -2.44 11.89 23.00
N ASP A 176 -1.19 11.49 22.76
CA ASP A 176 -0.05 12.37 22.48
C ASP A 176 1.02 11.60 21.68
N PHE A 177 2.06 12.31 21.22
CA PHE A 177 3.29 11.69 20.75
C PHE A 177 3.93 10.89 21.90
N PRO A 178 4.17 9.57 21.72
CA PRO A 178 4.92 8.83 22.72
C PRO A 178 6.38 9.32 22.76
N GLU A 179 6.96 9.36 23.95
CA GLU A 179 8.38 9.67 24.18
C GLU A 179 9.27 8.72 23.36
N SER A 180 8.89 7.44 23.34
CA SER A 180 9.59 6.38 22.61
C SER A 180 8.65 5.29 22.13
N MET A 181 8.89 4.78 20.94
CA MET A 181 8.11 3.70 20.34
C MET A 181 9.01 2.66 19.70
N VAL A 182 8.71 1.37 19.90
CA VAL A 182 9.26 0.28 19.10
C VAL A 182 8.24 -0.20 18.08
N ILE A 183 8.68 -0.41 16.84
CA ILE A 183 7.87 -0.91 15.74
C ILE A 183 8.36 -2.32 15.41
N VAL A 184 7.46 -3.30 15.54
CA VAL A 184 7.75 -4.71 15.25
C VAL A 184 7.35 -5.03 13.82
N GLY A 185 8.36 -5.25 12.96
CA GLY A 185 8.19 -5.59 11.55
C GLY A 185 8.50 -4.41 10.62
N ALA A 186 9.56 -4.53 9.81
CA ALA A 186 9.99 -3.49 8.86
C ALA A 186 9.49 -3.72 7.42
N GLY A 187 8.24 -4.18 7.28
CA GLY A 187 7.49 -4.08 6.02
C GLY A 187 7.00 -2.65 5.74
N VAL A 188 6.19 -2.47 4.70
CA VAL A 188 5.67 -1.14 4.29
C VAL A 188 5.05 -0.39 5.47
N ILE A 189 4.08 -0.99 6.17
CA ILE A 189 3.34 -0.34 7.26
C ILE A 189 4.29 0.11 8.39
N GLY A 190 5.22 -0.76 8.80
CA GLY A 190 6.18 -0.42 9.86
C GLY A 190 7.11 0.70 9.45
N CYS A 191 7.60 0.69 8.20
CA CYS A 191 8.46 1.73 7.65
C CYS A 191 7.72 3.07 7.47
N GLU A 192 6.45 3.06 7.04
CA GLU A 192 5.62 4.26 6.94
C GLU A 192 5.43 4.89 8.32
N PHE A 193 5.05 4.12 9.35
CA PHE A 193 4.90 4.68 10.70
C PHE A 193 6.22 5.10 11.34
N ALA A 194 7.32 4.40 11.07
CA ALA A 194 8.65 4.86 11.47
C ALA A 194 8.98 6.22 10.86
N THR A 195 8.67 6.40 9.57
CA THR A 195 8.83 7.68 8.85
C THR A 195 7.93 8.76 9.44
N ILE A 196 6.65 8.46 9.72
CA ILE A 196 5.69 9.41 10.29
C ILE A 196 6.16 9.94 11.64
N PHE A 197 6.46 9.07 12.61
CA PHE A 197 6.82 9.49 13.96
C PHE A 197 8.20 10.15 14.03
N SER A 198 9.16 9.65 13.25
CA SER A 198 10.49 10.28 13.15
C SER A 198 10.41 11.66 12.48
N GLY A 199 9.54 11.84 11.47
CA GLY A 199 9.35 13.12 10.77
C GLY A 199 8.78 14.24 11.64
N PHE A 200 7.92 13.92 12.61
CA PHE A 200 7.49 14.89 13.62
C PHE A 200 8.60 15.27 14.61
N GLY A 201 9.62 14.43 14.75
CA GLY A 201 10.78 14.68 15.64
C GLY A 201 10.45 14.66 17.14
N LYS A 202 9.28 14.14 17.52
CA LYS A 202 8.79 14.09 18.92
C LYS A 202 8.93 12.74 19.60
N THR A 203 9.15 11.68 18.82
CA THR A 203 9.20 10.29 19.30
C THR A 203 10.54 9.67 18.96
N LYS A 204 11.21 9.03 19.94
CA LYS A 204 12.35 8.15 19.67
C LYS A 204 11.86 6.83 19.08
N VAL A 205 12.18 6.56 17.82
CA VAL A 205 11.67 5.39 17.09
C VAL A 205 12.72 4.28 17.04
N HIS A 206 12.30 3.08 17.42
CA HIS A 206 13.03 1.83 17.20
C HIS A 206 12.28 0.98 16.16
N LEU A 207 12.98 0.37 15.22
CA LEU A 207 12.40 -0.48 14.19
C LEU A 207 13.10 -1.84 14.19
N ILE A 208 12.34 -2.92 14.37
CA ILE A 208 12.88 -4.27 14.43
C ILE A 208 12.71 -4.95 13.08
N ASP A 209 13.82 -5.43 12.52
CA ASP A 209 13.84 -6.38 11.41
C ASP A 209 14.69 -7.63 11.76
N LYS A 210 14.26 -8.78 11.24
CA LYS A 210 14.93 -10.06 11.41
C LYS A 210 16.08 -10.27 10.43
N GLY A 211 16.01 -9.62 9.27
CA GLY A 211 17.03 -9.64 8.23
C GLY A 211 18.04 -8.51 8.39
N ASP A 212 18.95 -8.46 7.44
CA ASP A 212 20.00 -7.44 7.32
C ASP A 212 19.46 -6.08 6.87
N HIS A 213 18.30 -6.05 6.22
CA HIS A 213 17.70 -4.85 5.66
C HIS A 213 16.18 -4.78 5.85
N ILE A 214 15.65 -3.57 6.00
CA ILE A 214 14.20 -3.32 5.95
C ILE A 214 13.63 -3.54 4.54
N LEU A 215 12.31 -3.62 4.39
CA LEU A 215 11.64 -3.77 3.09
C LEU A 215 12.27 -4.89 2.22
N PRO A 216 12.36 -6.14 2.71
CA PRO A 216 13.15 -7.21 2.09
C PRO A 216 12.69 -7.65 0.68
N PHE A 217 11.55 -7.13 0.21
CA PHE A 217 11.00 -7.38 -1.12
C PHE A 217 11.42 -6.34 -2.16
N GLU A 218 12.13 -5.26 -1.77
CA GLU A 218 12.63 -4.22 -2.67
C GLU A 218 14.13 -4.29 -2.93
N ASP A 219 14.56 -3.72 -4.05
CA ASP A 219 15.97 -3.72 -4.46
C ASP A 219 16.86 -3.00 -3.42
N GLU A 220 18.07 -3.53 -3.20
CA GLU A 220 19.00 -3.06 -2.18
C GLU A 220 19.36 -1.56 -2.34
N ASP A 221 19.44 -1.06 -3.57
CA ASP A 221 19.71 0.36 -3.85
C ASP A 221 18.57 1.27 -3.36
N VAL A 222 17.31 0.84 -3.48
CA VAL A 222 16.15 1.53 -2.93
C VAL A 222 16.22 1.52 -1.41
N VAL A 223 16.42 0.34 -0.81
CA VAL A 223 16.44 0.17 0.65
C VAL A 223 17.54 1.00 1.30
N ASN A 224 18.74 0.99 0.73
CA ASN A 224 19.89 1.76 1.22
C ASN A 224 19.60 3.28 1.32
N VAL A 225 18.81 3.85 0.40
CA VAL A 225 18.42 5.26 0.48
C VAL A 225 17.47 5.51 1.64
N ILE A 226 16.52 4.60 1.86
CA ILE A 226 15.52 4.72 2.92
C ILE A 226 16.14 4.52 4.30
N GLU A 227 16.92 3.46 4.51
CA GLU A 227 17.58 3.20 5.80
C GLU A 227 18.44 4.38 6.24
N ARG A 228 19.29 4.89 5.33
CA ARG A 228 20.11 6.07 5.61
C ARG A 228 19.26 7.28 5.95
N ASN A 229 18.13 7.49 5.29
CA ASN A 229 17.26 8.62 5.61
C ASN A 229 16.61 8.46 6.99
N MET A 230 16.09 7.28 7.30
CA MET A 230 15.50 6.95 8.60
C MET A 230 16.51 7.14 9.74
N GLU A 231 17.73 6.62 9.60
CA GLU A 231 18.80 6.75 10.59
C GLU A 231 19.22 8.21 10.78
N ASN A 232 19.32 8.99 9.69
CA ASN A 232 19.59 10.43 9.77
C ASN A 232 18.46 11.21 10.45
N ASN A 233 17.24 10.67 10.47
CA ASN A 233 16.08 11.21 11.20
C ASN A 233 15.90 10.57 12.58
N GLY A 234 16.91 9.86 13.10
CA GLY A 234 16.93 9.37 14.48
C GLY A 234 16.19 8.05 14.71
N VAL A 235 15.79 7.33 13.66
CA VAL A 235 15.28 5.97 13.78
C VAL A 235 16.43 5.02 14.08
N HIS A 236 16.27 4.17 15.10
CA HIS A 236 17.21 3.10 15.39
C HIS A 236 16.71 1.78 14.80
N ILE A 237 17.38 1.29 13.76
CA ILE A 237 17.01 0.04 13.06
C ILE A 237 17.79 -1.13 13.68
N HIS A 238 17.09 -2.01 14.38
CA HIS A 238 17.61 -3.28 14.85
C HIS A 238 17.60 -4.28 13.69
N ARG A 239 18.74 -4.41 13.03
CA ARG A 239 18.96 -5.41 11.97
C ARG A 239 19.34 -6.74 12.57
N ASN A 240 19.12 -7.82 11.83
CA ASN A 240 19.52 -9.18 12.19
C ASN A 240 19.07 -9.55 13.61
N SER A 241 17.85 -9.15 13.98
CA SER A 241 17.36 -9.20 15.35
C SER A 241 16.05 -9.96 15.45
N GLN A 242 15.99 -10.90 16.39
CA GLN A 242 14.80 -11.67 16.69
C GLN A 242 14.17 -11.19 18.00
N LEU A 243 12.90 -10.82 17.94
CA LEU A 243 12.12 -10.54 19.15
C LEU A 243 11.90 -11.83 19.95
N VAL A 244 12.50 -11.91 21.14
CA VAL A 244 12.41 -13.06 22.06
C VAL A 244 11.21 -12.89 22.98
N ARG A 245 11.09 -11.72 23.60
CA ARG A 245 10.07 -11.38 24.60
C ARG A 245 9.60 -9.95 24.41
N MET A 246 8.32 -9.70 24.65
CA MET A 246 7.72 -8.37 24.73
C MET A 246 6.62 -8.36 25.78
N GLU A 247 6.76 -7.51 26.80
CA GLU A 247 5.86 -7.46 27.94
C GLU A 247 5.60 -6.01 28.37
N VAL A 248 4.44 -5.78 28.99
CA VAL A 248 4.12 -4.50 29.62
C VAL A 248 4.62 -4.52 31.06
N MET A 249 5.63 -3.72 31.36
CA MET A 249 6.26 -3.60 32.68
C MET A 249 6.17 -2.16 33.16
N HIS A 250 5.57 -1.93 34.33
CA HIS A 250 5.41 -0.60 34.92
C HIS A 250 4.78 0.45 33.98
N GLY A 251 3.84 0.02 33.11
CA GLY A 251 3.17 0.90 32.15
C GLY A 251 3.98 1.23 30.89
N ARG A 252 5.14 0.60 30.69
CA ARG A 252 5.99 0.72 29.50
C ARG A 252 6.18 -0.64 28.83
N VAL A 253 6.72 -0.67 27.62
CA VAL A 253 7.06 -1.91 26.92
C VAL A 253 8.52 -2.25 27.17
N GLU A 254 8.75 -3.40 27.79
CA GLU A 254 10.07 -4.04 27.84
C GLU A 254 10.12 -5.10 26.73
N TYR A 255 11.17 -5.08 25.91
CA TYR A 255 11.38 -6.10 24.88
C TYR A 255 12.83 -6.56 24.83
N GLU A 256 13.01 -7.84 24.52
CA GLU A 256 14.31 -8.49 24.40
C GLU A 256 14.54 -8.92 22.95
N LEU A 257 15.71 -8.55 22.43
CA LEU A 257 16.19 -8.97 21.11
C LEU A 257 17.36 -9.94 21.27
N GLU A 258 17.34 -11.01 20.49
CA GLU A 258 18.49 -11.87 20.23
C GLU A 258 19.04 -11.53 18.84
N TYR A 259 20.32 -11.22 18.74
CA TYR A 259 20.98 -10.91 17.48
C TYR A 259 21.66 -12.15 16.89
N THR A 260 21.90 -12.13 15.58
CA THR A 260 22.59 -13.23 14.88
C THR A 260 24.01 -13.53 15.37
N ASP A 261 24.65 -12.62 16.11
CA ASP A 261 25.95 -12.84 16.75
C ASP A 261 25.84 -13.57 18.12
N GLY A 262 24.62 -13.89 18.54
CA GLY A 262 24.30 -14.55 19.81
C GLY A 262 24.22 -13.61 21.01
N SER A 263 24.34 -12.29 20.81
CA SER A 263 24.12 -11.31 21.87
C SER A 263 22.63 -11.07 22.11
N ASN A 264 22.26 -10.78 23.36
CA ASN A 264 20.92 -10.37 23.74
C ASN A 264 20.96 -8.95 24.33
N GLU A 265 19.97 -8.15 23.98
CA GLU A 265 19.77 -6.82 24.55
C GLU A 265 18.31 -6.62 24.97
N VAL A 266 18.12 -5.93 26.10
CA VAL A 266 16.80 -5.58 26.63
C VAL A 266 16.61 -4.08 26.54
N PHE A 267 15.47 -3.68 25.97
CA PHE A 267 15.11 -2.30 25.74
C PHE A 267 13.79 -1.95 26.44
N ASN A 268 13.64 -0.68 26.78
CA ASN A 268 12.43 -0.14 27.40
C ASN A 268 11.96 1.09 26.61
N VAL A 269 10.71 1.07 26.16
CA VAL A 269 10.06 2.17 25.41
C VAL A 269 8.65 2.42 25.93
N GLU A 270 8.05 3.57 25.62
CA GLU A 270 6.71 3.89 26.11
C GLU A 270 5.61 3.06 25.43
N LYS A 271 5.68 2.92 24.11
CA LYS A 271 4.68 2.21 23.30
C LYS A 271 5.32 1.22 22.34
N ALA A 272 4.54 0.23 21.90
CA ALA A 272 4.92 -0.63 20.78
C ALA A 272 3.84 -0.64 19.69
N LEU A 273 4.26 -0.61 18.43
CA LEU A 273 3.41 -0.81 17.27
C LEU A 273 3.75 -2.16 16.62
N VAL A 274 2.80 -3.09 16.62
CA VAL A 274 2.94 -4.38 15.95
C VAL A 274 2.46 -4.28 14.50
N ALA A 275 3.39 -4.40 13.55
CA ALA A 275 3.19 -4.23 12.11
C ALA A 275 3.71 -5.42 11.29
N VAL A 276 3.51 -6.65 11.79
CA VAL A 276 4.02 -7.91 11.20
C VAL A 276 3.16 -8.50 10.07
N GLY A 277 2.41 -7.64 9.37
CA GLY A 277 1.51 -8.01 8.29
C GLY A 277 0.04 -8.12 8.70
N ARG A 278 -0.78 -8.54 7.76
CA ARG A 278 -2.24 -8.60 7.87
C ARG A 278 -2.75 -10.02 7.62
N VAL A 279 -3.98 -10.30 8.05
CA VAL A 279 -4.68 -11.55 7.82
C VAL A 279 -6.09 -11.28 7.26
N PRO A 280 -6.57 -12.06 6.29
CA PRO A 280 -7.90 -11.91 5.71
C PRO A 280 -9.01 -12.15 6.75
N ASN A 281 -10.16 -11.50 6.58
CA ASN A 281 -11.32 -11.59 7.48
C ASN A 281 -12.37 -12.56 6.96
N TYR A 282 -12.14 -13.86 7.10
CA TYR A 282 -13.10 -14.90 6.70
C TYR A 282 -13.70 -15.67 7.88
N GLU A 283 -13.19 -15.48 9.10
CA GLU A 283 -13.64 -16.25 10.25
C GLU A 283 -15.12 -15.98 10.56
N ASN A 284 -15.90 -17.05 10.69
CA ASN A 284 -17.34 -17.02 10.90
C ASN A 284 -18.13 -16.28 9.78
N LEU A 285 -17.58 -16.15 8.57
CA LEU A 285 -18.27 -15.47 7.47
C LEU A 285 -19.32 -16.36 6.77
N TRP A 286 -19.17 -17.68 6.84
CA TRP A 286 -20.11 -18.65 6.27
C TRP A 286 -20.29 -19.88 7.16
N SER A 287 -21.45 -20.53 7.00
CA SER A 287 -21.80 -21.80 7.63
C SER A 287 -21.15 -23.00 6.92
N ASP A 288 -21.10 -24.15 7.60
CA ASP A 288 -20.57 -25.41 7.07
C ASP A 288 -21.25 -25.90 5.76
N ASN A 289 -22.43 -25.35 5.43
CA ASN A 289 -23.17 -25.66 4.20
C ASN A 289 -22.67 -24.89 2.96
N VAL A 290 -21.64 -24.05 3.10
CA VAL A 290 -21.04 -23.25 2.02
C VAL A 290 -19.61 -23.71 1.80
N ASN A 291 -19.31 -24.32 0.65
CA ASN A 291 -18.01 -24.96 0.40
C ASN A 291 -17.04 -24.02 -0.32
N ILE A 292 -16.56 -23.00 0.40
CA ILE A 292 -15.49 -22.11 -0.07
C ILE A 292 -14.13 -22.69 0.33
N THR A 293 -13.26 -22.90 -0.66
CA THR A 293 -11.90 -23.42 -0.45
C THR A 293 -10.98 -22.33 0.05
N LEU A 294 -10.14 -22.66 1.03
CA LEU A 294 -9.08 -21.80 1.55
C LEU A 294 -7.72 -22.35 1.12
N ASN A 295 -6.79 -21.45 0.78
CA ASN A 295 -5.39 -21.77 0.59
C ASN A 295 -4.54 -21.23 1.76
N GLN A 296 -3.21 -21.32 1.67
CA GLN A 296 -2.30 -20.85 2.74
C GLN A 296 -2.37 -19.33 3.00
N ARG A 297 -2.94 -18.56 2.07
CA ARG A 297 -3.00 -17.10 2.11
C ARG A 297 -4.36 -16.60 2.57
N GLY A 298 -5.44 -17.13 1.98
CA GLY A 298 -6.80 -16.67 2.20
C GLY A 298 -7.82 -17.50 1.41
N VAL A 299 -8.92 -16.88 1.00
CA VAL A 299 -9.91 -17.52 0.12
C VAL A 299 -9.28 -17.82 -1.23
N GLU A 300 -9.41 -19.06 -1.70
CA GLU A 300 -8.97 -19.44 -3.03
C GLU A 300 -9.99 -18.99 -4.07
N ASP A 301 -9.50 -18.33 -5.12
CA ASP A 301 -10.31 -17.86 -6.22
C ASP A 301 -9.62 -18.12 -7.57
N ASN A 302 -10.42 -18.13 -8.63
CA ASN A 302 -9.95 -18.04 -10.01
C ASN A 302 -10.60 -16.80 -10.62
N GLN A 303 -9.83 -15.73 -10.82
CA GLN A 303 -10.31 -14.44 -11.31
C GLN A 303 -11.54 -13.94 -10.55
N THR A 304 -11.43 -13.87 -9.22
CA THR A 304 -12.44 -13.49 -8.23
C THR A 304 -13.54 -14.52 -7.94
N GLN A 305 -13.71 -15.59 -8.73
CA GLN A 305 -14.74 -16.60 -8.45
C GLN A 305 -14.20 -17.69 -7.52
N THR A 306 -14.94 -18.00 -6.46
CA THR A 306 -14.56 -19.04 -5.49
C THR A 306 -14.90 -20.46 -6.01
N SER A 307 -14.70 -21.49 -5.18
CA SER A 307 -15.19 -22.84 -5.47
C SER A 307 -16.71 -22.97 -5.52
N GLU A 308 -17.45 -22.03 -4.94
CA GLU A 308 -18.90 -21.90 -5.12
C GLU A 308 -19.20 -20.97 -6.30
N GLY A 309 -19.85 -21.50 -7.35
CA GLY A 309 -19.94 -20.84 -8.65
C GLY A 309 -20.67 -19.49 -8.65
N ASN A 310 -21.49 -19.21 -7.64
CA ASN A 310 -22.21 -17.94 -7.49
C ASN A 310 -21.61 -17.01 -6.43
N ILE A 311 -20.49 -17.40 -5.79
CA ILE A 311 -19.79 -16.61 -4.78
C ILE A 311 -18.41 -16.18 -5.29
N TYR A 312 -18.12 -14.90 -5.08
CA TYR A 312 -16.89 -14.25 -5.49
C TYR A 312 -16.16 -13.67 -4.29
N ALA A 313 -14.83 -13.63 -4.32
CA ALA A 313 -13.97 -13.05 -3.29
C ALA A 313 -13.04 -12.01 -3.92
N VAL A 314 -12.89 -10.86 -3.26
CA VAL A 314 -12.13 -9.71 -3.79
C VAL A 314 -11.32 -8.99 -2.72
N GLY A 315 -10.27 -8.29 -3.15
CA GLY A 315 -9.39 -7.53 -2.29
C GLY A 315 -8.64 -8.40 -1.30
N ASP A 316 -8.29 -7.84 -0.14
CA ASP A 316 -7.43 -8.51 0.84
C ASP A 316 -7.96 -9.86 1.37
N LEU A 317 -9.22 -10.23 1.09
CA LEU A 317 -9.80 -11.52 1.48
C LEU A 317 -9.10 -12.72 0.80
N THR A 318 -8.62 -12.53 -0.44
CA THR A 318 -7.84 -13.54 -1.18
C THR A 318 -6.38 -13.57 -0.72
N ALA A 319 -5.93 -12.47 -0.10
CA ALA A 319 -4.56 -12.23 0.33
C ALA A 319 -3.51 -12.41 -0.78
N ASP A 320 -3.90 -12.20 -2.04
CA ASP A 320 -2.98 -12.23 -3.18
C ASP A 320 -2.17 -10.92 -3.26
N ILE A 321 -2.86 -9.79 -3.41
CA ILE A 321 -2.26 -8.45 -3.45
C ILE A 321 -3.12 -7.47 -2.62
N ALA A 322 -2.68 -7.22 -1.39
CA ALA A 322 -3.39 -6.37 -0.43
C ALA A 322 -3.14 -4.87 -0.69
N LEU A 323 -3.70 -4.35 -1.78
CA LEU A 323 -3.64 -2.93 -2.16
C LEU A 323 -5.03 -2.41 -2.49
N VAL A 324 -5.30 -1.15 -2.11
CA VAL A 324 -6.61 -0.49 -2.31
C VAL A 324 -7.02 -0.48 -3.79
N ASN A 325 -6.12 -0.08 -4.68
CA ASN A 325 -6.37 -0.03 -6.13
C ASN A 325 -6.60 -1.43 -6.74
N VAL A 326 -5.97 -2.47 -6.20
CA VAL A 326 -6.22 -3.84 -6.62
C VAL A 326 -7.58 -4.33 -6.13
N GLY A 327 -7.95 -4.07 -4.88
CA GLY A 327 -9.27 -4.38 -4.36
C GLY A 327 -10.39 -3.72 -5.18
N GLU A 328 -10.23 -2.43 -5.54
CA GLU A 328 -11.17 -1.74 -6.41
C GLU A 328 -11.27 -2.38 -7.81
N LEU A 329 -10.12 -2.73 -8.42
CA LEU A 329 -10.06 -3.42 -9.71
C LEU A 329 -10.81 -4.76 -9.66
N GLU A 330 -10.54 -5.58 -8.65
CA GLU A 330 -11.14 -6.90 -8.46
C GLU A 330 -12.64 -6.81 -8.17
N GLY A 331 -13.06 -5.89 -7.31
CA GLY A 331 -14.47 -5.65 -7.00
C GLY A 331 -15.29 -5.31 -8.24
N ARG A 332 -14.76 -4.41 -9.10
CA ARG A 332 -15.41 -4.07 -10.37
C ARG A 332 -15.41 -5.24 -11.34
N TYR A 333 -14.30 -5.96 -11.43
CA TYR A 333 -14.16 -7.10 -12.34
C TYR A 333 -15.09 -8.26 -11.98
N ALA A 334 -15.28 -8.57 -10.70
CA ALA A 334 -16.21 -9.59 -10.25
C ALA A 334 -17.62 -9.34 -10.79
N VAL A 335 -18.11 -8.11 -10.69
CA VAL A 335 -19.42 -7.72 -11.24
C VAL A 335 -19.46 -7.80 -12.76
N GLU A 336 -18.42 -7.33 -13.44
CA GLU A 336 -18.31 -7.44 -14.91
C GLU A 336 -18.36 -8.89 -15.35
N ARG A 337 -17.70 -9.79 -14.64
CA ARG A 337 -17.72 -11.22 -14.90
C ARG A 337 -19.09 -11.84 -14.68
N ILE A 338 -19.79 -11.45 -13.62
CA ILE A 338 -21.14 -11.94 -13.33
C ILE A 338 -22.15 -11.52 -14.41
N PHE A 339 -22.11 -10.27 -14.86
CA PHE A 339 -23.20 -9.68 -15.66
C PHE A 339 -22.82 -9.22 -17.07
N GLY A 340 -21.54 -9.23 -17.45
CA GLY A 340 -21.03 -8.61 -18.66
C GLY A 340 -20.09 -9.43 -19.52
N ASP A 341 -19.60 -10.59 -19.04
CA ASP A 341 -18.70 -11.51 -19.77
C ASP A 341 -17.50 -10.79 -20.45
N PRO A 342 -16.61 -10.16 -19.66
CA PRO A 342 -15.54 -9.35 -20.20
C PRO A 342 -14.53 -10.21 -20.96
N ALA A 343 -14.16 -9.79 -22.17
CA ALA A 343 -13.12 -10.48 -22.96
C ALA A 343 -11.70 -10.35 -22.37
N ARG A 344 -11.49 -9.40 -21.45
CA ARG A 344 -10.21 -9.15 -20.77
C ARG A 344 -10.15 -9.94 -19.47
N ASN A 345 -8.97 -10.45 -19.13
CA ASN A 345 -8.69 -10.97 -17.79
C ASN A 345 -8.26 -9.84 -16.84
N LEU A 346 -8.23 -10.12 -15.53
CA LEU A 346 -7.49 -9.31 -14.57
C LEU A 346 -6.01 -9.28 -14.95
N MET A 347 -5.44 -8.07 -15.00
CA MET A 347 -4.03 -7.83 -15.30
C MET A 347 -3.38 -7.23 -14.07
N TYR A 348 -2.22 -7.76 -13.69
CA TYR A 348 -1.47 -7.39 -12.50
C TYR A 348 -0.04 -6.94 -12.83
N GLU A 349 0.35 -6.99 -14.11
CA GLU A 349 1.69 -6.69 -14.59
C GLU A 349 2.04 -5.21 -14.45
N ASN A 350 1.05 -4.31 -14.52
CA ASN A 350 1.22 -2.87 -14.44
C ASN A 350 0.77 -2.28 -13.09
N ILE A 351 0.73 -3.07 -12.02
CA ILE A 351 0.38 -2.57 -10.68
C ILE A 351 1.37 -1.48 -10.27
N SER A 352 0.82 -0.33 -9.97
CA SER A 352 1.53 0.78 -9.33
C SER A 352 1.48 0.64 -7.81
N THR A 353 2.63 0.76 -7.17
CA THR A 353 2.79 0.76 -5.72
C THR A 353 3.40 2.09 -5.26
N ILE A 354 3.02 2.52 -4.06
CA ILE A 354 3.59 3.69 -3.39
C ILE A 354 3.85 3.30 -1.94
N MET A 355 5.06 3.57 -1.48
CA MET A 355 5.43 3.53 -0.07
C MET A 355 5.67 4.97 0.38
N PHE A 356 4.87 5.40 1.34
CA PHE A 356 4.89 6.78 1.85
C PHE A 356 6.01 6.92 2.89
N LEU A 357 7.23 7.00 2.35
CA LEU A 357 8.49 7.11 3.08
C LEU A 357 9.11 8.48 2.81
N ASN A 358 10.23 8.80 3.45
CA ASN A 358 10.99 10.00 3.13
C ASN A 358 12.41 9.57 2.75
N PRO A 359 12.88 9.77 1.50
CA PRO A 359 12.08 10.15 0.33
C PRO A 359 11.00 9.11 0.00
N GLU A 360 9.95 9.57 -0.70
CA GLU A 360 8.86 8.70 -1.17
C GLU A 360 9.39 7.66 -2.17
N VAL A 361 8.82 6.45 -2.16
CA VAL A 361 9.17 5.39 -3.11
C VAL A 361 7.92 4.99 -3.88
N ALA A 362 8.01 4.97 -5.20
CA ALA A 362 6.97 4.46 -6.06
C ALA A 362 7.53 3.42 -7.03
N GLY A 363 6.72 2.41 -7.34
CA GLY A 363 7.11 1.33 -8.22
C GLY A 363 5.99 0.98 -9.20
N VAL A 364 6.38 0.44 -10.34
CA VAL A 364 5.47 -0.25 -11.25
C VAL A 364 6.16 -1.45 -11.86
N GLY A 365 5.42 -2.55 -12.04
CA GLY A 365 5.95 -3.78 -12.60
C GLY A 365 7.10 -4.36 -11.78
N LEU A 366 8.00 -5.08 -12.46
CA LEU A 366 9.09 -5.83 -11.83
C LEU A 366 10.16 -4.90 -11.24
N ASN A 367 10.70 -5.27 -10.08
CA ASN A 367 12.04 -4.85 -9.66
C ASN A 367 13.10 -5.87 -10.07
N GLU A 368 14.38 -5.57 -9.81
CA GLU A 368 15.48 -6.46 -10.19
C GLU A 368 15.38 -7.81 -9.48
N GLN A 369 15.08 -7.82 -8.17
CA GLN A 369 14.90 -9.06 -7.41
C GLN A 369 13.84 -9.99 -8.03
N GLN A 370 12.70 -9.44 -8.43
CA GLN A 370 11.62 -10.19 -9.07
C GLN A 370 12.01 -10.68 -10.47
N ALA A 371 12.70 -9.85 -11.26
CA ALA A 371 13.18 -10.24 -12.59
C ALA A 371 14.19 -11.40 -12.51
N ILE A 372 15.13 -11.32 -11.57
CA ILE A 372 16.11 -12.37 -11.27
C ILE A 372 15.41 -13.66 -10.86
N LYS A 373 14.47 -13.59 -9.91
CA LYS A 373 13.70 -14.76 -9.44
C LYS A 373 12.90 -15.44 -10.56
N LYS A 374 12.44 -14.65 -11.54
CA LYS A 374 11.74 -15.15 -12.74
C LYS A 374 12.68 -15.64 -13.85
N GLY A 375 14.00 -15.50 -13.69
CA GLY A 375 14.99 -15.87 -14.72
C GLY A 375 14.94 -14.99 -15.96
N ILE A 376 14.46 -13.75 -15.84
CA ILE A 376 14.34 -12.80 -16.96
C ILE A 376 15.67 -12.06 -17.12
N SER A 377 16.23 -12.05 -18.33
CA SER A 377 17.32 -11.14 -18.68
C SER A 377 16.77 -9.76 -19.02
N TYR A 378 17.40 -8.72 -18.45
CA TYR A 378 16.93 -7.35 -18.57
C TYR A 378 18.08 -6.36 -18.70
N LYS A 379 17.81 -5.19 -19.26
CA LYS A 379 18.65 -4.00 -19.16
C LYS A 379 18.06 -3.11 -18.07
N VAL A 380 18.92 -2.47 -17.28
CA VAL A 380 18.53 -1.53 -16.23
C VAL A 380 19.30 -0.24 -16.38
N VAL A 381 18.63 0.88 -16.19
CA VAL A 381 19.24 2.21 -16.16
C VAL A 381 18.84 2.92 -14.88
N THR A 382 19.78 3.62 -14.27
CA THR A 382 19.57 4.44 -13.06
C THR A 382 20.07 5.86 -13.29
N LEU A 383 19.27 6.84 -12.87
CA LEU A 383 19.57 8.27 -12.94
C LEU A 383 19.35 8.94 -11.57
N ASP A 384 20.41 9.52 -11.01
CA ASP A 384 20.39 10.27 -9.75
C ASP A 384 19.53 11.54 -9.86
N TYR A 385 18.68 11.81 -8.87
CA TYR A 385 17.85 13.02 -8.81
C TYR A 385 18.66 14.33 -8.90
N ARG A 386 19.96 14.30 -8.56
CA ARG A 386 20.88 15.44 -8.76
C ARG A 386 21.05 15.85 -10.22
N CYS A 387 20.70 15.00 -11.17
CA CYS A 387 20.72 15.31 -12.59
C CYS A 387 19.41 15.93 -13.09
N ILE A 388 18.37 16.01 -12.25
CA ILE A 388 17.04 16.49 -12.65
C ILE A 388 16.86 17.97 -12.25
N PRO A 389 16.68 18.91 -13.20
CA PRO A 389 16.56 20.34 -12.89
C PRO A 389 15.48 20.67 -11.86
N ARG A 390 14.32 19.98 -11.93
CA ARG A 390 13.22 20.19 -10.98
C ARG A 390 13.59 19.78 -9.55
N ALA A 391 14.32 18.69 -9.37
CA ALA A 391 14.78 18.23 -8.06
C ALA A 391 15.83 19.20 -7.47
N ILE A 392 16.73 19.71 -8.31
CA ILE A 392 17.69 20.77 -7.94
C ILE A 392 16.96 22.03 -7.49
N ALA A 393 15.97 22.50 -8.26
CA ALA A 393 15.19 23.68 -7.93
C ALA A 393 14.45 23.54 -6.59
N LYS A 394 13.96 22.33 -6.28
CA LYS A 394 13.33 22.00 -4.99
C LYS A 394 14.32 21.85 -3.83
N ARG A 395 15.63 21.85 -4.10
CA ARG A 395 16.67 21.50 -3.12
C ARG A 395 16.42 20.15 -2.44
N ASN A 396 15.80 19.23 -3.18
CA ASN A 396 15.51 17.87 -2.77
C ASN A 396 15.96 16.91 -3.87
N THR A 397 17.24 16.55 -3.82
CA THR A 397 17.93 15.72 -4.82
C THR A 397 18.25 14.32 -4.29
N GLN A 398 17.60 13.89 -3.21
CA GLN A 398 17.80 12.55 -2.68
C GLN A 398 17.00 11.54 -3.50
N GLY A 399 17.67 10.45 -3.89
CA GLY A 399 17.07 9.33 -4.60
C GLY A 399 17.43 9.27 -6.08
N PHE A 400 16.70 8.46 -6.83
CA PHE A 400 17.01 8.12 -8.22
C PHE A 400 15.76 7.60 -8.95
N ILE A 401 15.81 7.60 -10.28
CA ILE A 401 14.89 6.87 -11.15
C ILE A 401 15.62 5.63 -11.64
N LYS A 402 14.97 4.47 -11.63
CA LYS A 402 15.50 3.18 -12.09
C LYS A 402 14.51 2.50 -13.01
N LEU A 403 14.90 2.25 -14.27
CA LEU A 403 14.03 1.71 -15.32
C LEU A 403 14.55 0.36 -15.82
N LEU A 404 13.69 -0.65 -15.85
CA LEU A 404 14.00 -2.01 -16.30
C LEU A 404 13.28 -2.32 -17.61
N VAL A 405 14.00 -2.90 -18.57
CA VAL A 405 13.46 -3.28 -19.89
C VAL A 405 13.96 -4.66 -20.33
N THR A 406 13.27 -5.28 -21.28
CA THR A 406 13.72 -6.53 -21.89
C THR A 406 15.12 -6.40 -22.49
N ASN A 407 15.93 -7.45 -22.35
CA ASN A 407 17.22 -7.53 -23.02
C ASN A 407 17.07 -7.99 -24.48
N ASP A 408 16.41 -7.16 -25.29
CA ASP A 408 16.27 -7.30 -26.74
C ASP A 408 16.29 -5.91 -27.40
N ASP A 409 16.14 -5.87 -28.72
CA ASP A 409 16.09 -4.62 -29.47
C ASP A 409 14.79 -3.83 -29.24
N LYS A 410 13.72 -4.51 -28.80
CA LYS A 410 12.42 -3.88 -28.55
C LYS A 410 12.39 -3.11 -27.23
N MET A 411 13.23 -3.49 -26.26
CA MET A 411 13.36 -2.83 -24.96
C MET A 411 12.00 -2.54 -24.31
N ARG A 412 11.14 -3.55 -24.27
CA ARG A 412 9.82 -3.48 -23.63
C ARG A 412 9.97 -3.24 -22.14
N LEU A 413 9.14 -2.37 -21.60
CA LEU A 413 9.19 -2.00 -20.19
C LEU A 413 8.82 -3.20 -19.31
N LEU A 414 9.68 -3.53 -18.35
CA LEU A 414 9.46 -4.57 -17.36
C LEU A 414 9.04 -3.99 -16.01
N GLY A 415 9.56 -2.81 -15.68
CA GLY A 415 9.22 -2.11 -14.45
C GLY A 415 10.05 -0.85 -14.24
N MET A 416 9.68 -0.11 -13.20
CA MET A 416 10.38 1.09 -12.77
C MET A 416 10.31 1.22 -11.26
N ARG A 417 11.35 1.81 -10.67
CA ARG A 417 11.38 2.34 -9.31
C ARG A 417 11.76 3.81 -9.36
N VAL A 418 11.05 4.62 -8.58
CA VAL A 418 11.36 6.03 -8.38
C VAL A 418 11.48 6.26 -6.89
N VAL A 419 12.64 6.73 -6.45
CA VAL A 419 12.90 7.12 -5.07
C VAL A 419 13.14 8.62 -5.09
N GLY A 420 12.28 9.40 -4.43
CA GLY A 420 12.43 10.85 -4.41
C GLY A 420 11.11 11.62 -4.42
N ASN A 421 11.21 12.95 -4.43
CA ASN A 421 10.03 13.80 -4.44
C ASN A 421 9.18 13.58 -5.72
N GLN A 422 7.86 13.47 -5.57
CA GLN A 422 6.89 13.20 -6.65
C GLN A 422 7.01 11.82 -7.33
N ALA A 423 7.56 10.82 -6.62
CA ALA A 423 7.72 9.46 -7.16
C ALA A 423 6.38 8.86 -7.66
N SER A 424 5.32 8.96 -6.86
CA SER A 424 3.97 8.44 -7.17
C SER A 424 3.39 8.96 -8.47
N SER A 425 3.61 10.24 -8.79
CA SER A 425 3.13 10.84 -10.02
C SER A 425 3.98 10.46 -11.24
N ALA A 426 5.27 10.18 -11.02
CA ALA A 426 6.21 9.90 -12.09
C ALA A 426 5.99 8.52 -12.75
N ILE A 427 5.44 7.55 -12.02
CA ILE A 427 5.31 6.16 -12.50
C ILE A 427 4.19 5.91 -13.51
N GLN A 428 3.22 6.82 -13.64
CA GLN A 428 1.97 6.56 -14.39
C GLN A 428 2.19 6.29 -15.89
N ALA A 429 3.09 7.03 -16.55
CA ALA A 429 3.36 6.83 -17.97
C ALA A 429 3.96 5.45 -18.25
N VAL A 430 4.85 4.98 -17.37
CA VAL A 430 5.44 3.63 -17.48
C VAL A 430 4.40 2.55 -17.21
N ALA A 431 3.50 2.76 -16.24
CA ALA A 431 2.39 1.84 -15.98
C ALA A 431 1.48 1.64 -17.19
N LEU A 432 1.18 2.72 -17.92
CA LEU A 432 0.42 2.66 -19.16
C LEU A 432 1.18 1.89 -20.25
N LEU A 433 2.47 2.14 -20.43
CA LEU A 433 3.23 1.47 -21.48
C LEU A 433 3.45 -0.02 -21.20
N ILE A 434 3.58 -0.42 -19.93
CA ILE A 434 3.59 -1.84 -19.54
C ILE A 434 2.26 -2.52 -19.92
N SER A 435 1.12 -1.87 -19.66
CA SER A 435 -0.19 -2.45 -20.02
C SER A 435 -0.43 -2.53 -21.53
N MET A 436 0.33 -1.78 -22.32
CA MET A 436 0.28 -1.77 -23.78
C MET A 436 1.36 -2.65 -24.44
N ASP A 437 2.20 -3.36 -23.67
CA ASP A 437 3.37 -4.12 -24.15
C ASP A 437 4.34 -3.25 -24.99
N LYS A 438 4.60 -2.00 -24.55
CA LYS A 438 5.41 -1.01 -25.26
C LYS A 438 6.83 -0.88 -24.71
N GLY A 439 7.74 -0.42 -25.57
CA GLY A 439 9.15 -0.15 -25.25
C GLY A 439 9.45 1.30 -24.93
N VAL A 440 10.72 1.57 -24.61
CA VAL A 440 11.21 2.88 -24.15
C VAL A 440 11.18 4.00 -25.20
N GLU A 441 11.10 3.66 -26.48
CA GLU A 441 11.07 4.64 -27.58
C GLU A 441 9.94 5.67 -27.39
N GLU A 442 8.76 5.22 -26.95
CA GLU A 442 7.61 6.08 -26.68
C GLU A 442 7.92 7.13 -25.59
N LEU A 443 8.77 6.79 -24.61
CA LEU A 443 9.18 7.72 -23.54
C LEU A 443 10.26 8.70 -24.00
N ALA A 444 11.16 8.26 -24.88
CA ALA A 444 12.27 9.05 -25.39
C ALA A 444 11.79 10.16 -26.35
N GLU A 445 10.82 9.85 -27.20
CA GLU A 445 10.27 10.74 -28.22
C GLU A 445 9.12 11.64 -27.70
N CYS A 446 8.54 11.32 -26.54
CA CYS A 446 7.51 12.15 -25.92
C CYS A 446 8.06 13.53 -25.51
N VAL A 447 7.25 14.58 -25.59
CA VAL A 447 7.61 15.91 -25.08
C VAL A 447 7.26 16.00 -23.60
N HIS A 448 8.26 15.89 -22.74
CA HIS A 448 8.09 16.01 -21.29
C HIS A 448 7.98 17.46 -20.84
N PRO A 449 7.19 17.77 -19.81
CA PRO A 449 7.13 19.12 -19.24
C PRO A 449 8.48 19.52 -18.63
N HIS A 450 8.86 20.79 -18.75
CA HIS A 450 10.12 21.32 -18.22
C HIS A 450 9.88 22.56 -17.31
N PRO A 451 10.55 22.65 -16.14
CA PRO A 451 11.31 21.59 -15.49
C PRO A 451 10.37 20.62 -14.74
N SER A 452 10.54 19.30 -14.90
CA SER A 452 9.76 18.28 -14.19
C SER A 452 10.61 17.08 -13.73
N ILE A 453 10.04 16.23 -12.88
CA ILE A 453 10.68 14.98 -12.47
C ILE A 453 10.68 13.95 -13.62
N THR A 454 9.66 14.00 -14.49
CA THR A 454 9.50 13.03 -15.58
C THR A 454 10.57 13.18 -16.67
N GLU A 455 11.23 14.33 -16.77
CA GLU A 455 12.43 14.49 -17.62
C GLU A 455 13.54 13.49 -17.28
N GLY A 456 13.67 13.07 -16.02
CA GLY A 456 14.62 12.02 -15.65
C GLY A 456 14.24 10.65 -16.23
N ILE A 457 12.94 10.36 -16.41
CA ILE A 457 12.46 9.15 -17.10
C ILE A 457 12.82 9.20 -18.58
N GLN A 458 12.66 10.38 -19.20
CA GLN A 458 13.06 10.59 -20.58
C GLN A 458 14.55 10.34 -20.78
N GLU A 459 15.38 10.87 -19.88
CA GLU A 459 16.83 10.67 -19.97
C GLU A 459 17.21 9.20 -19.70
N CYS A 460 16.54 8.49 -18.78
CA CYS A 460 16.71 7.04 -18.65
C CYS A 460 16.43 6.29 -19.97
N ALA A 461 15.31 6.62 -20.64
CA ALA A 461 14.96 6.01 -21.93
C ALA A 461 16.01 6.34 -23.01
N ARG A 462 16.44 7.60 -23.11
CA ARG A 462 17.47 8.04 -24.06
C ARG A 462 18.85 7.46 -23.76
N MET A 463 19.18 7.18 -22.50
CA MET A 463 20.41 6.46 -22.13
C MET A 463 20.41 5.05 -22.69
N LEU A 464 19.29 4.32 -22.58
CA LEU A 464 19.13 2.99 -23.18
C LEU A 464 19.21 3.02 -24.72
N MET A 465 18.79 4.13 -25.34
CA MET A 465 18.84 4.33 -26.80
C MET A 465 20.15 4.96 -27.31
N GLY A 466 21.07 5.37 -26.42
CA GLY A 466 22.32 6.06 -26.81
C GLY A 466 22.15 7.51 -27.27
N THR A 467 21.00 8.14 -26.99
CA THR A 467 20.66 9.51 -27.43
C THR A 467 20.54 10.51 -26.28
N SER A 468 20.91 10.11 -25.06
CA SER A 468 20.82 10.94 -23.83
C SER A 468 21.56 12.28 -23.96
N LEU A 469 20.96 13.34 -23.42
CA LEU A 469 21.62 14.64 -23.24
C LEU A 469 22.71 14.54 -22.16
N LEU A 470 22.44 13.73 -21.14
CA LEU A 470 23.35 13.46 -20.05
C LEU A 470 24.33 12.35 -20.45
N LYS A 471 25.63 12.68 -20.49
CA LYS A 471 26.69 11.76 -20.91
C LYS A 471 27.23 10.96 -19.72
N PRO A 472 27.04 9.62 -19.69
CA PRO A 472 27.49 8.77 -18.59
C PRO A 472 28.97 8.90 -18.26
N GLU A 473 29.80 9.09 -19.28
CA GLU A 473 31.25 9.22 -19.16
C GLU A 473 31.64 10.51 -18.41
N SER A 474 30.79 11.54 -18.48
CA SER A 474 30.96 12.83 -17.81
C SER A 474 30.32 12.88 -16.42
N LEU A 475 29.30 12.06 -16.14
CA LEU A 475 28.52 12.06 -14.90
C LEU A 475 28.68 10.74 -14.13
N LYS A 476 29.93 10.27 -14.02
CA LYS A 476 30.27 9.02 -13.32
C LYS A 476 29.72 9.02 -11.89
N GLY A 477 29.06 7.94 -11.50
CA GLY A 477 28.45 7.76 -10.18
C GLY A 477 27.06 8.38 -10.03
N HIS A 478 26.58 9.17 -11.00
CA HIS A 478 25.21 9.68 -11.02
C HIS A 478 24.32 8.96 -12.03
N LEU A 479 24.92 8.31 -13.02
CA LEU A 479 24.26 7.57 -14.08
C LEU A 479 24.83 6.15 -14.13
N SER A 480 23.98 5.16 -14.36
CA SER A 480 24.38 3.77 -14.61
C SER A 480 23.45 3.15 -15.63
N ALA A 481 23.97 2.31 -16.54
CA ALA A 481 23.14 1.36 -17.26
C ALA A 481 23.90 0.05 -17.41
N ARG A 482 23.22 -1.04 -17.11
CA ARG A 482 23.76 -2.39 -17.04
C ARG A 482 22.82 -3.35 -17.74
N VAL A 483 23.35 -4.48 -18.17
CA VAL A 483 22.57 -5.64 -18.57
C VAL A 483 22.78 -6.74 -17.54
N HIS A 484 21.70 -7.43 -17.18
CA HIS A 484 21.72 -8.60 -16.33
C HIS A 484 21.45 -9.86 -17.16
N ILE A 485 22.42 -10.77 -17.18
CA ILE A 485 22.36 -12.05 -17.91
C ILE A 485 22.91 -13.14 -16.99
N ASN A 486 22.14 -14.21 -16.78
CA ASN A 486 22.57 -15.41 -16.03
C ASN A 486 23.21 -15.12 -14.65
N GLY A 487 22.70 -14.12 -13.91
CA GLY A 487 23.19 -13.79 -12.58
C GLY A 487 24.38 -12.83 -12.54
N ALA A 488 24.83 -12.32 -13.70
CA ALA A 488 25.92 -11.37 -13.80
C ALA A 488 25.45 -10.05 -14.39
N TYR A 489 26.08 -8.95 -13.94
CA TYR A 489 25.90 -7.61 -14.49
C TYR A 489 27.07 -7.24 -15.39
N GLU A 490 26.76 -6.64 -16.53
CA GLU A 490 27.74 -6.03 -17.44
C GLU A 490 27.33 -4.57 -17.70
N ASP A 491 28.28 -3.64 -17.62
CA ASP A 491 28.03 -2.23 -17.96
C ASP A 491 27.79 -2.09 -19.46
N ILE A 492 26.73 -1.36 -19.85
CA ILE A 492 26.36 -1.12 -21.26
C ILE A 492 26.50 0.35 -21.67
N LEU A 493 27.04 1.19 -20.77
CA LEU A 493 27.49 2.55 -21.08
C LEU A 493 29.01 2.49 -21.23
N ALA A 494 29.52 2.64 -22.46
CA ALA A 494 30.94 2.62 -22.79
C ALA A 494 31.45 4.02 -23.14
#